data_AF-A0A193C8W4-F1
#
_entry.id   AF-A0A193C8W4-F1
#
_cell.length_a   1.000
_cell.length_b   1.000
_cell.length_c   1.000
_cell.angle_alpha   90.00
_cell.angle_beta   90.00
_cell.angle_gamma   90.00
#
_symmetry.space_group_name_H-M   'P 1'
#
loop_
_entity.id
_entity.type
_entity.pdbx_description
1 polymer ?
#
loop_
_entity_poly.entity_id
_entity_poly.type
_entity_poly.pdbx_seq_one_letter_code
_entity_poly.pdbx_strand_id
1 'polypeptide(L)' 'MNQITVAGRKAVELPGSAGKGACLIGISVAEKARATVNLGLSNSGTTEQACTDAKSIAEQIAPKLPRGN' A
#
# COMPACT_ATOMS: atom_id res chain seq x y z
N MET A 1 -4.40 -6.08 -9.61
CA MET A 1 -3.21 -5.39 -9.10
C MET A 1 -3.01 -4.15 -9.95
N ASN A 2 -2.93 -2.98 -9.32
CA ASN A 2 -2.80 -1.69 -9.98
C ASN A 2 -1.38 -1.17 -9.76
N GLN A 3 -0.76 -0.61 -10.80
CA GLN A 3 0.48 0.13 -10.63
C GLN A 3 0.15 1.55 -10.20
N ILE A 4 0.77 2.01 -9.11
CA ILE A 4 0.55 3.34 -8.54
C ILE A 4 1.89 3.97 -8.14
N THR A 5 1.83 5.24 -7.74
CA THR A 5 2.96 5.97 -7.16
C THR A 5 2.61 6.38 -5.73
N VAL A 6 3.55 6.17 -4.80
CA VAL A 6 3.46 6.61 -3.41
C VAL A 6 4.69 7.45 -3.09
N ALA A 7 4.49 8.73 -2.76
CA ALA A 7 5.58 9.67 -2.47
C ALA A 7 6.73 9.65 -3.51
N GLY A 8 6.38 9.60 -4.80
CA GLY A 8 7.34 9.53 -5.92
C GLY A 8 7.99 8.17 -6.16
N ARG A 9 7.62 7.14 -5.39
CA ARG A 9 8.14 5.77 -5.51
C ARG A 9 7.16 4.90 -6.28
N LYS A 10 7.69 3.99 -7.11
CA LYS A 10 6.88 2.92 -7.72
C LYS A 10 6.24 2.08 -6.62
N ALA A 11 4.95 1.81 -6.75
CA ALA A 11 4.23 0.96 -5.83
C ALA A 11 3.20 0.10 -6.59
N VAL A 12 2.80 -1.00 -5.96
CA VAL A 12 1.70 -1.84 -6.42
C VAL A 12 0.59 -1.82 -5.40
N GLU A 13 -0.64 -1.71 -5.86
CA GLU A 13 -1.85 -1.81 -5.05
C GLU A 13 -2.56 -3.12 -5.40
N LEU A 14 -2.91 -3.89 -4.38
CA LEU A 14 -3.65 -5.13 -4.48
C LEU A 14 -4.94 -4.98 -3.66
N PRO A 15 -6.02 -4.50 -4.31
CA PRO A 15 -7.34 -4.42 -3.68
C PRO A 15 -7.86 -5.82 -3.35
N GLY A 16 -8.48 -5.98 -2.18
CA GLY A 16 -9.08 -7.23 -1.76
C GLY A 16 -8.08 -8.35 -1.45
N SER A 17 -6.81 -8.02 -1.20
CA SER A 17 -5.72 -8.98 -0.98
C SER A 17 -5.99 -10.02 0.12
N ALA A 18 -6.83 -9.67 1.10
CA ALA A 18 -7.27 -10.53 2.20
C ALA A 18 -8.81 -10.64 2.31
N GLY A 19 -9.53 -10.38 1.21
CA GLY A 19 -11.00 -10.36 1.18
C GLY A 19 -11.61 -8.95 1.13
N LYS A 20 -12.94 -8.85 1.24
CA LYS A 20 -13.67 -7.57 1.19
C LYS A 20 -13.19 -6.65 2.31
N GLY A 21 -12.96 -5.38 1.98
CA GLY A 21 -12.51 -4.38 2.97
C GLY A 21 -11.02 -4.48 3.30
N ALA A 22 -10.23 -5.18 2.48
CA ALA A 22 -8.78 -5.24 2.63
C ALA A 22 -8.06 -4.62 1.43
N CYS A 23 -6.88 -4.06 1.66
CA CYS A 23 -5.99 -3.61 0.60
C CYS A 23 -4.52 -3.73 1.02
N LEU A 24 -3.68 -4.17 0.08
CA LEU A 24 -2.23 -4.22 0.26
C LEU A 24 -1.55 -3.26 -0.72
N ILE A 25 -0.64 -2.45 -0.21
CA ILE A 25 0.25 -1.60 -1.01
C ILE A 25 1.69 -2.03 -0.81
N GLY A 26 2.37 -2.41 -1.89
CA GLY A 26 3.80 -2.72 -1.91
C GLY A 26 4.60 -1.56 -2.50
N ILE A 27 5.32 -0.82 -1.66
CA ILE A 27 6.15 0.33 -2.02
C ILE A 27 7.57 -0.15 -2.35
N SER A 28 8.11 0.17 -3.53
CA SER A 28 9.50 -0.17 -3.87
C SER A 28 10.51 0.54 -2.97
N VAL A 29 11.36 -0.25 -2.31
CA VAL A 29 12.47 0.24 -1.46
C VAL A 29 13.85 0.02 -2.04
N ALA A 30 14.02 -1.00 -2.89
CA ALA A 30 15.16 -1.21 -3.77
C ALA A 30 14.68 -1.95 -5.04
N GLU A 31 15.56 -2.26 -5.99
CA GLU A 31 15.21 -2.93 -7.25
C GLU A 31 14.37 -4.21 -7.04
N LYS A 32 14.69 -4.97 -5.98
CA LYS A 32 14.06 -6.25 -5.66
C LYS A 32 13.42 -6.30 -4.26
N ALA A 33 13.27 -5.15 -3.60
CA ALA A 33 12.73 -5.08 -2.25
C ALA A 33 11.53 -4.13 -2.17
N ARG A 34 10.52 -4.51 -1.38
CA ARG A 34 9.32 -3.69 -1.14
C ARG A 34 8.99 -3.62 0.35
N ALA A 35 8.53 -2.46 0.80
CA ALA A 35 7.82 -2.33 2.07
C ALA A 35 6.32 -2.49 1.81
N THR A 36 5.63 -3.27 2.63
CA THR A 36 4.20 -3.55 2.45
C THR A 36 3.38 -2.87 3.53
N VAL A 37 2.34 -2.13 3.12
CA VAL A 37 1.26 -1.67 3.99
C VAL A 37 0.06 -2.56 3.70
N ASN A 38 -0.43 -3.26 4.71
CA ASN A 38 -1.66 -4.05 4.61
C ASN A 38 -2.69 -3.47 5.56
N LEU A 39 -3.86 -3.13 5.04
CA LEU A 39 -4.97 -2.62 5.84
C LEU A 39 -6.19 -3.51 5.63
N GLY A 40 -6.79 -3.92 6.75
CA GLY A 40 -8.07 -4.59 6.78
C GLY A 40 -9.04 -3.80 7.64
N LEU A 41 -10.21 -3.50 7.09
CA LEU A 41 -11.29 -2.83 7.79
C LEU A 41 -12.31 -3.89 8.28
N SER A 42 -12.51 -3.96 9.59
CA SER A 42 -13.59 -4.73 10.19
C SER A 42 -14.94 -4.04 9.99
N ASN A 43 -16.04 -4.79 9.94
CA ASN A 43 -17.43 -4.32 9.96
C ASN A 43 -17.80 -3.33 8.84
N SER A 44 -18.10 -3.87 7.64
CA SER A 44 -18.71 -3.15 6.51
C SER A 44 -17.81 -2.19 5.72
N GLY A 45 -16.51 -2.12 6.02
CA GLY A 45 -15.56 -1.36 5.20
C GLY A 45 -15.54 -1.82 3.73
N THR A 46 -15.45 -0.88 2.80
CA THR A 46 -15.31 -1.18 1.38
C THR A 46 -13.83 -1.39 1.04
N THR A 47 -13.58 -2.15 -0.03
CA THR A 47 -12.23 -2.35 -0.54
C THR A 47 -11.62 -1.02 -1.02
N GLU A 48 -12.44 -0.14 -1.60
CA GLU A 48 -12.02 1.21 -2.03
C GLU A 48 -11.58 2.07 -0.84
N GLN A 49 -12.32 2.02 0.28
CA GLN A 49 -11.93 2.73 1.50
C GLN A 49 -10.61 2.18 2.04
N ALA A 50 -10.47 0.86 2.11
CA ALA A 50 -9.24 0.22 2.57
C ALA A 50 -8.03 0.61 1.70
N CYS A 51 -8.18 0.72 0.38
CA CYS A 51 -7.09 1.16 -0.49
C CYS A 51 -6.76 2.64 -0.35
N THR A 52 -7.78 3.50 -0.19
CA THR A 52 -7.59 4.93 0.10
C THR A 52 -6.78 5.12 1.39
N ASP A 53 -7.18 4.44 2.46
CA ASP A 53 -6.53 4.55 3.76
C ASP A 53 -5.13 3.92 3.76
N ALA A 54 -4.97 2.75 3.14
CA ALA A 54 -3.66 2.11 2.97
C ALA A 54 -2.69 3.03 2.21
N LYS A 55 -3.16 3.75 1.19
CA LYS A 55 -2.35 4.69 0.41
C LYS A 55 -1.93 5.89 1.26
N SER A 56 -2.84 6.47 2.04
CA SER A 56 -2.51 7.55 2.97
C SER A 56 -1.45 7.12 3.99
N ILE A 57 -1.59 5.93 4.58
CA ILE A 57 -0.58 5.37 5.50
C ILE A 57 0.76 5.16 4.76
N ALA A 58 0.72 4.62 3.53
CA ALA A 58 1.90 4.41 2.70
C ALA A 58 2.67 5.71 2.43
N GLU A 59 1.96 6.81 2.15
CA GLU A 59 2.54 8.14 1.95
C GLU A 59 3.20 8.69 3.22
N GLN A 60 2.58 8.48 4.38
CA GLN A 60 3.12 8.92 5.67
C GLN A 60 4.37 8.16 6.11
N ILE A 61 4.45 6.86 5.82
CA ILE A 61 5.63 6.05 6.17
C ILE A 61 6.76 6.18 5.14
N ALA A 62 6.45 6.54 3.88
CA ALA A 62 7.41 6.54 2.79
C ALA A 62 8.72 7.33 3.06
N PRO A 63 8.72 8.47 3.78
CA PRO A 63 9.95 9.17 4.14
C PRO A 63 10.87 8.40 5.11
N LYS A 64 10.32 7.47 5.89
CA LYS A 64 11.06 6.67 6.88
C LYS A 64 11.60 5.36 6.31
N LEU A 65 11.12 4.95 5.14
CA LEU A 65 11.53 3.71 4.50
C LEU A 65 12.93 3.85 3.90
N PRO A 66 13.74 2.77 3.90
CA PRO A 66 15.04 2.77 3.24
C PRO A 66 14.93 3.28 1.81
N ARG A 67 15.86 4.15 1.43
CA ARG A 67 16.14 4.44 0.03
C ARG A 67 17.28 3.52 -0.32
N GLY A 68 17.04 2.49 -1.13
CA GLY A 68 18.08 1.56 -1.55
C GLY A 68 19.31 2.34 -2.02
N ASN A 69 20.48 1.95 -1.53
CA ASN A 69 21.77 2.41 -2.04
C ASN A 69 21.99 1.88 -3.46
#